data_AF-A0A6B3GC18-F1
#
_entry.id   AF-A0A6B3GC18-F1
#
_cell.length_a   1.000
_cell.length_b   1.000
_cell.length_c   1.000
_cell.angle_alpha   90.00
_cell.angle_beta   90.00
_cell.angle_gamma   90.00
#
_symmetry.space_group_name_H-M   'P 1'
#
loop_
_entity.id
_entity.type
_entity.pdbx_description
1 polymer ?
#
loop_
_entity_poly.entity_id
_entity_poly.type
_entity_poly.pdbx_seq_one_letter_code
_entity_poly.pdbx_strand_id
1 'polypeptide(L)'
;IAHGLPRPRNLSVARELEGLVRSAGAVPATVAVLDGRAHVGLGEDQLERVAEDPTVRKLGHRDLAPALAAGASGATTVSAT
;
A
#
# COMPACT_ATOMS: atom_id res chain seq x y z
N ILE A 1 2.08 -0.68 -5.45
CA ILE A 1 0.93 -0.82 -6.37
C ILE A 1 0.45 0.50 -6.98
N ALA A 2 0.29 1.59 -6.21
CA ALA A 2 -0.27 2.87 -6.67
C ALA A 2 0.46 3.55 -7.85
N HIS A 3 1.80 3.43 -7.94
CA HIS A 3 2.63 4.20 -8.88
C HIS A 3 3.39 3.36 -9.91
N GLY A 4 3.29 2.03 -9.84
CA GLY A 4 4.12 1.12 -10.65
C GLY A 4 3.35 0.32 -11.70
N LEU A 5 2.01 0.37 -11.66
CA LEU A 5 1.13 -0.36 -12.56
C LEU A 5 -0.05 0.55 -12.93
N PRO A 6 -0.59 0.46 -14.16
CA PRO A 6 -1.76 1.24 -14.56
C PRO A 6 -3.01 0.77 -13.81
N ARG A 7 -3.97 1.67 -13.60
CA ARG A 7 -5.33 1.32 -13.14
C ARG A 7 -6.16 0.74 -14.30
N PRO A 8 -7.07 -0.22 -14.05
CA PRO A 8 -7.37 -0.89 -12.78
C PRO A 8 -6.43 -2.08 -12.47
N ARG A 9 -5.46 -2.37 -13.34
CA ARG A 9 -4.57 -3.54 -13.24
C ARG A 9 -3.77 -3.58 -11.94
N ASN A 10 -3.45 -2.42 -11.37
CA ASN A 10 -2.75 -2.33 -10.09
C ASN A 10 -3.48 -3.02 -8.94
N LEU A 11 -4.81 -2.87 -8.84
CA LEU A 11 -5.63 -3.51 -7.80
C LEU A 11 -5.78 -5.01 -8.06
N SER A 12 -6.04 -5.41 -9.31
CA SER A 12 -6.17 -6.82 -9.66
C SER A 12 -4.88 -7.61 -9.35
N VAL A 13 -3.73 -7.04 -9.69
CA VAL A 13 -2.42 -7.65 -9.37
C VAL A 13 -2.18 -7.70 -7.87
N ALA A 14 -2.56 -6.67 -7.11
CA ALA A 14 -2.42 -6.68 -5.65
C ALA A 14 -3.20 -7.84 -5.01
N ARG A 15 -4.47 -8.01 -5.40
CA ARG A 15 -5.34 -9.11 -4.95
C ARG A 15 -4.78 -10.48 -5.34
N GLU A 16 -4.32 -10.62 -6.59
CA GLU A 16 -3.71 -11.86 -7.09
C GLU A 16 -2.49 -12.26 -6.25
N LEU A 17 -1.56 -11.32 -6.01
CA LEU A 17 -0.35 -11.57 -5.22
C LEU A 17 -0.67 -11.98 -3.79
N GLU A 18 -1.60 -11.30 -3.12
CA GLU A 18 -2.01 -11.72 -1.79
C GLU A 18 -2.70 -13.09 -1.79
N GLY A 19 -3.48 -13.40 -2.82
CA GLY A 19 -4.09 -14.73 -3.02
C GLY A 19 -3.03 -15.82 -3.17
N LEU A 20 -1.99 -15.58 -3.96
CA LEU A 20 -0.87 -16.50 -4.14
C LEU A 20 -0.14 -16.78 -2.82
N VAL A 21 0.13 -15.75 -2.01
CA VAL A 21 0.74 -15.90 -0.68
C VAL A 21 -0.13 -16.77 0.24
N ARG A 22 -1.45 -16.53 0.27
CA ARG A 22 -2.40 -17.36 1.04
C ARG A 22 -2.42 -18.81 0.55
N SER A 23 -2.42 -19.02 -0.77
CA SER A 23 -2.42 -20.37 -1.37
C SER A 23 -1.16 -21.18 -1.03
N ALA A 24 -0.05 -20.50 -0.75
CA ALA A 24 1.20 -21.11 -0.30
C ALA A 24 1.23 -21.37 1.23
N GLY A 25 0.15 -21.08 1.95
CA GLY A 25 0.04 -21.29 3.39
C GLY A 25 0.62 -20.16 4.26
N ALA A 26 0.89 -19.00 3.67
CA ALA A 26 1.42 -17.83 4.37
C ALA A 26 0.36 -16.71 4.51
N VAL A 27 0.61 -15.75 5.41
CA VAL A 27 -0.26 -14.58 5.61
C VAL A 27 0.37 -13.35 4.93
N PRO A 28 -0.28 -12.75 3.91
CA PRO A 28 0.22 -11.53 3.28
C PRO A 28 0.08 -10.32 4.20
N ALA A 29 1.04 -9.42 4.13
CA ALA A 29 1.05 -8.17 4.88
C ALA A 29 1.43 -6.99 3.96
N THR A 30 0.51 -6.56 3.10
CA THR A 30 0.72 -5.35 2.29
C THR A 30 0.91 -4.13 3.21
N VAL A 31 1.90 -3.28 2.91
CA VAL A 31 2.29 -2.14 3.75
C VAL A 31 1.92 -0.82 3.07
N ALA A 32 1.39 0.12 3.85
CA ALA A 32 1.13 1.51 3.42
C ALA A 32 1.05 2.45 4.64
N VAL A 33 1.08 3.76 4.40
CA VAL A 33 0.68 4.76 5.39
C VAL A 33 -0.70 5.29 5.00
N LEU A 34 -1.67 5.27 5.91
CA LEU A 34 -3.01 5.80 5.71
C LEU A 34 -3.35 6.75 6.84
N ASP A 35 -3.75 7.98 6.50
CA ASP A 35 -4.15 9.02 7.44
C ASP A 35 -3.12 9.25 8.57
N GLY A 36 -1.83 9.22 8.20
CA GLY A 36 -0.70 9.37 9.13
C GLY A 36 -0.39 8.14 9.99
N ARG A 37 -1.00 6.98 9.72
CA ARG A 37 -0.74 5.73 10.44
C ARG A 37 -0.08 4.72 9.51
N ALA A 38 1.01 4.11 9.97
CA ALA A 38 1.61 2.99 9.28
C ALA A 38 0.74 1.73 9.48
N HIS A 39 0.46 1.02 8.39
CA HIS A 39 -0.28 -0.23 8.37
C HIS A 39 0.62 -1.35 7.84
N VAL A 40 0.65 -2.47 8.56
CA VAL A 40 1.31 -3.71 8.15
C VAL A 40 0.22 -4.77 8.01
N GLY A 41 -0.13 -5.10 6.77
CA GLY A 41 -1.36 -5.81 6.45
C GLY A 41 -2.51 -4.84 6.23
N LEU A 42 -2.97 -4.76 4.97
CA LEU A 42 -4.14 -3.97 4.59
C LEU A 42 -5.38 -4.87 4.54
N GLY A 43 -6.52 -4.32 4.95
CA GLY A 43 -7.82 -4.86 4.59
C GLY A 43 -8.18 -4.54 3.13
N GLU A 44 -9.28 -5.09 2.65
CA GLU A 44 -9.74 -4.95 1.27
C GLU A 44 -9.97 -3.48 0.88
N ASP A 45 -10.76 -2.74 1.66
CA ASP A 45 -11.07 -1.33 1.42
C ASP A 45 -9.81 -0.44 1.45
N GLN A 46 -8.84 -0.80 2.29
CA GLN A 46 -7.57 -0.08 2.39
C GLN A 46 -6.69 -0.34 1.17
N LEU A 47 -6.66 -1.59 0.69
CA LEU A 47 -5.93 -1.97 -0.51
C LEU A 47 -6.50 -1.27 -1.75
N GLU A 48 -7.84 -1.22 -1.86
CA GLU A 48 -8.56 -0.50 -2.90
C GLU A 48 -8.26 1.00 -2.84
N ARG A 49 -8.34 1.61 -1.64
CA ARG A 49 -7.95 3.02 -1.44
C ARG A 49 -6.53 3.30 -1.93
N VAL A 50 -5.55 2.46 -1.57
CA VAL A 50 -4.16 2.63 -2.04
C VAL A 50 -4.03 2.50 -3.55
N ALA A 51 -4.82 1.63 -4.19
CA ALA A 51 -4.77 1.43 -5.63
C ALA A 51 -5.46 2.57 -6.43
N GLU A 52 -6.57 3.11 -5.93
CA GLU A 52 -7.46 3.97 -6.69
C GLU A 52 -7.37 5.46 -6.35
N ASP A 53 -7.02 5.81 -5.11
CA ASP A 53 -6.96 7.22 -4.68
C ASP A 53 -5.77 7.94 -5.39
N PRO A 54 -6.02 8.95 -6.24
CA PRO A 54 -4.97 9.67 -6.95
C PRO A 54 -4.12 10.57 -6.04
N THR A 55 -4.56 10.82 -4.80
CA THR A 55 -3.86 11.66 -3.83
C THR A 55 -2.81 10.89 -3.00
N VAL A 56 -2.81 9.57 -3.09
CA VAL A 56 -1.84 8.68 -2.43
C VAL A 56 -0.43 9.02 -2.89
N ARG A 57 0.42 9.44 -1.95
CA ARG A 57 1.81 9.82 -2.23
C ARG A 57 2.70 8.58 -2.38
N LYS A 58 3.82 8.73 -3.07
CA LYS A 58 4.88 7.71 -3.08
C LYS A 58 5.85 8.00 -1.93
N LEU A 59 5.94 7.09 -0.96
CA LEU A 59 6.71 7.29 0.28
C LEU A 59 7.96 6.41 0.32
N GLY A 60 9.15 7.02 0.33
CA GLY A 60 10.40 6.38 0.74
C GLY A 60 10.69 6.58 2.23
N HIS A 61 11.77 5.98 2.72
CA HIS A 61 12.18 6.05 4.13
C HIS A 61 12.13 7.48 4.71
N ARG A 62 12.69 8.46 4.00
CA ARG A 62 12.72 9.87 4.42
C ARG A 62 11.36 10.55 4.48
N ASP A 63 10.37 10.00 3.77
CA ASP A 63 9.03 10.58 3.64
C ASP A 63 8.10 10.07 4.76
N LEU A 64 8.48 9.01 5.49
CA LEU A 64 7.67 8.40 6.54
C LEU A 64 7.39 9.37 7.69
N ALA A 65 8.42 9.89 8.37
CA ALA A 65 8.21 10.76 9.53
C ALA A 65 7.35 12.00 9.20
N PRO A 66 7.58 12.73 8.09
CA PRO A 66 6.68 13.80 7.67
C PRO A 66 5.26 13.33 7.36
N ALA A 67 5.07 12.17 6.71
CA ALA A 67 3.75 11.65 6.38
C ALA A 67 2.94 11.28 7.63
N LEU A 68 3.58 10.64 8.62
CA LEU A 68 2.97 10.30 9.89
C LEU A 68 2.55 11.57 10.65
N ALA A 69 3.43 12.56 10.74
CA ALA A 69 3.15 13.82 11.44
C ALA A 69 2.05 14.65 10.76
N ALA A 70 1.98 14.61 9.43
CA ALA A 70 1.03 15.41 8.65
C ALA A 70 -0.34 14.72 8.43
N GLY A 71 -0.56 13.50 8.96
CA GLY A 71 -1.79 12.77 8.68
C GLY A 71 -1.93 12.34 7.22
N ALA A 72 -0.82 12.19 6.48
CA ALA A 72 -0.86 11.92 5.05
C ALA A 72 -1.01 10.43 4.74
N SER A 73 -1.61 10.13 3.58
CA SER A 73 -1.71 8.79 3.01
C SER A 73 -0.69 8.60 1.88
N GLY A 74 -0.10 7.41 1.80
CA GLY A 74 0.89 7.09 0.78
C GLY A 74 1.24 5.61 0.67
N ALA A 75 1.54 5.19 -0.55
CA ALA A 75 2.07 3.87 -0.87
C ALA A 75 3.58 3.87 -0.62
N THR A 76 4.06 2.88 0.10
CA THR A 76 5.49 2.73 0.40
C THR A 76 6.27 2.23 -0.81
N THR A 77 7.49 2.72 -0.94
CA THR A 77 8.53 2.12 -1.78
C THR A 77 9.23 0.99 -1.03
N VAL A 78 10.19 0.32 -1.68
CA VAL A 78 11.00 -0.73 -1.03
C VAL A 78 11.75 -0.20 0.19
N SER A 79 12.23 1.05 0.20
CA SER A 79 12.96 1.59 1.36
C SER A 79 12.08 1.91 2.57
N ALA A 80 10.76 1.95 2.39
CA ALA A 80 9.77 2.26 3.42
C ALA A 80 8.90 1.06 3.82
N THR A 81 9.09 -0.08 3.16
CA THR A 81 8.40 -1.35 3.42
C THR A 81 9.33 -2.23 4.24
#